data_AF-A0A5D0QKB6-F1
#
_entry.id   AF-A0A5D0QKB6-F1
#
_cell.length_a   1.000
_cell.length_b   1.000
_cell.length_c   1.000
_cell.angle_alpha   90.00
_cell.angle_beta   90.00
_cell.angle_gamma   90.00
#
_symmetry.space_group_name_H-M   'P 1'
#
loop_
_entity.id
_entity.type
_entity.pdbx_description
1 polymer ?
#
loop_
_entity_poly.entity_id
_entity_poly.type
_entity_poly.pdbx_seq_one_letter_code
_entity_poly.pdbx_strand_id
1 'polypeptide(L)'
;MRQAHAEDARTEARRVVRNLLGEERPTAEILIGDVRPVLGDERTDRTLELALGAQLTRRSAELAAIAALLVGTRELGESWWSTPRGGKLPAPDEVVRTAVAIEPWTDLTALEMLAAWVSDDAADQMWGAPVAQVDLNSWQAEDRFGLPPGVKPGQRLVVHFDAGGRLDAVVARRADEELGSNLDFQSLRYSRPAEAQWSWGVAAGLGPHRLPGESPDPYAREVPAEAVEILRSWATRHGASPEQLGERWATVGDVVAAIERVDWMWRSGEWFGWWRGASALVDESAYLPYRLEELAGG
;
A
#
# COMPACT_ATOMS: atom_id res chain seq x y z
N MET A 1 -5.91 3.53 -25.01
CA MET A 1 -5.40 4.63 -24.15
C MET A 1 -5.20 4.21 -22.70
N ARG A 2 -6.17 3.57 -22.02
CA ARG A 2 -6.06 3.23 -20.58
C ARG A 2 -5.16 2.03 -20.24
N GLN A 3 -5.22 0.95 -21.02
CA GLN A 3 -4.32 -0.18 -20.86
C GLN A 3 -2.84 0.25 -21.03
N ALA A 4 -2.60 1.20 -21.93
CA ALA A 4 -1.28 1.84 -22.08
C ALA A 4 -0.86 2.58 -20.80
N HIS A 5 -1.73 3.34 -20.13
CA HIS A 5 -1.37 4.02 -18.88
C HIS A 5 -1.09 3.06 -17.70
N ALA A 6 -1.77 1.91 -17.62
CA ALA A 6 -1.48 0.88 -16.60
C ALA A 6 -0.17 0.14 -16.91
N GLU A 7 0.12 -0.12 -18.19
CA GLU A 7 1.41 -0.63 -18.65
C GLU A 7 2.55 0.38 -18.38
N ASP A 8 2.28 1.67 -18.54
CA ASP A 8 3.21 2.75 -18.20
C ASP A 8 3.47 2.80 -16.69
N ALA A 9 2.44 2.71 -15.84
CA ALA A 9 2.58 2.68 -14.38
C ALA A 9 3.37 1.47 -13.89
N ARG A 10 3.13 0.27 -14.44
CA ARG A 10 3.91 -0.94 -14.11
C ARG A 10 5.36 -0.85 -14.61
N THR A 11 5.58 -0.26 -15.78
CA THR A 11 6.93 -0.02 -16.30
C THR A 11 7.70 0.95 -15.42
N GLU A 12 7.04 2.02 -14.99
CA GLU A 12 7.60 3.01 -14.09
C GLU A 12 7.86 2.44 -12.70
N ALA A 13 6.92 1.67 -12.14
CA ALA A 13 7.11 0.98 -10.87
C ALA A 13 8.31 0.02 -10.91
N ARG A 14 8.50 -0.74 -12.00
CA ARG A 14 9.69 -1.59 -12.19
C ARG A 14 10.97 -0.77 -12.29
N ARG A 15 10.94 0.40 -12.91
CA ARG A 15 12.08 1.33 -12.97
C ARG A 15 12.45 1.82 -11.56
N VAL A 16 11.46 2.21 -10.77
CA VAL A 16 11.66 2.66 -9.38
C VAL A 16 12.17 1.51 -8.51
N VAL A 17 11.55 0.33 -8.57
CA VAL A 17 12.01 -0.87 -7.86
C VAL A 17 13.45 -1.21 -8.20
N ARG A 18 13.82 -1.18 -9.49
CA ARG A 18 15.22 -1.41 -9.91
C ARG A 18 16.18 -0.38 -9.30
N ASN A 19 15.79 0.88 -9.26
CA ASN A 19 16.64 1.94 -8.73
C ASN A 19 16.78 1.90 -7.20
N LEU A 20 15.73 1.49 -6.49
CA LEU A 20 15.69 1.50 -5.02
C LEU A 20 16.15 0.17 -4.41
N LEU A 21 15.76 -0.95 -5.02
CA LEU A 21 16.02 -2.30 -4.52
C LEU A 21 17.11 -3.02 -5.31
N GLY A 22 17.47 -2.56 -6.52
CA GLY A 22 18.43 -3.23 -7.39
C GLY A 22 17.82 -4.28 -8.31
N GLU A 23 16.49 -4.45 -8.27
CA GLU A 23 15.81 -5.61 -8.84
C GLU A 23 14.94 -5.28 -10.06
N GLU A 24 15.04 -6.10 -11.11
CA GLU A 24 14.22 -5.95 -12.32
C GLU A 24 12.88 -6.68 -12.21
N ARG A 25 12.82 -7.75 -11.40
CA ARG A 25 11.62 -8.57 -11.18
C ARG A 25 11.45 -8.82 -9.68
N PRO A 26 10.68 -7.97 -8.97
CA PRO A 26 10.50 -8.14 -7.54
C PRO A 26 9.78 -9.47 -7.27
N THR A 27 10.38 -10.28 -6.40
CA THR A 27 9.74 -11.47 -5.83
C THR A 27 9.86 -11.39 -4.32
N ALA A 28 8.98 -12.10 -3.61
CA ALA A 28 9.04 -12.16 -2.15
C ALA A 28 10.37 -12.76 -1.66
N GLU A 29 10.86 -13.83 -2.30
CA GLU A 29 12.13 -14.47 -1.94
C GLU A 29 13.31 -13.51 -2.01
N ILE A 30 13.45 -12.79 -3.12
CA ILE A 30 14.52 -11.81 -3.32
C ILE A 30 14.39 -10.68 -2.29
N LEU A 31 13.18 -10.13 -2.10
CA LEU A 31 12.96 -9.07 -1.12
C LEU A 31 13.38 -9.51 0.30
N ILE A 32 12.96 -10.70 0.75
CA ILE A 32 13.35 -11.19 2.08
C ILE A 32 14.85 -11.45 2.19
N GLY A 33 15.49 -11.92 1.10
CA GLY A 33 16.94 -12.04 1.00
C GLY A 33 17.67 -10.71 1.19
N ASP A 34 17.18 -9.63 0.58
CA ASP A 34 17.76 -8.29 0.66
C ASP A 34 17.49 -7.57 1.99
N VAL A 35 16.38 -7.92 2.66
CA VAL A 35 15.99 -7.38 3.96
C VAL A 35 16.95 -7.85 5.05
N ARG A 36 17.34 -9.13 5.03
CA ARG A 36 18.12 -9.76 6.09
C ARG A 36 19.45 -9.05 6.41
N PRO A 37 20.30 -8.68 5.43
CA PRO A 37 21.53 -7.94 5.69
C PRO A 37 21.33 -6.53 6.25
N VAL A 38 20.14 -5.93 6.09
CA VAL A 38 19.87 -4.54 6.49
C VAL A 38 19.15 -4.46 7.83
N LEU A 39 18.11 -5.28 8.01
CA LEU A 39 17.31 -5.27 9.25
C LEU A 39 17.94 -6.15 10.35
N GLY A 40 18.78 -7.11 9.96
CA GLY A 40 19.28 -8.18 10.82
C GLY A 40 18.29 -9.35 10.90
N ASP A 41 18.79 -10.49 11.39
CA ASP A 41 18.04 -11.75 11.41
C ASP A 41 16.73 -11.66 12.19
N GLU A 42 16.78 -11.17 13.43
CA GLU A 42 15.60 -11.12 14.33
C GLU A 42 14.47 -10.29 13.73
N ARG A 43 14.75 -9.07 13.25
CA ARG A 43 13.73 -8.20 12.66
C ARG A 43 13.18 -8.80 11.38
N THR A 44 14.04 -9.38 10.54
CA THR A 44 13.61 -10.01 9.30
C THR A 44 12.66 -11.16 9.57
N ASP A 45 13.01 -12.04 10.52
CA ASP A 45 12.18 -13.17 10.91
C ASP A 45 10.84 -12.69 11.47
N ARG A 46 10.83 -11.65 12.31
CA ARG A 46 9.58 -11.07 12.81
C ARG A 46 8.71 -10.43 11.73
N THR A 47 9.30 -9.66 10.82
CA THR A 47 8.54 -9.10 9.69
C THR A 47 7.99 -10.19 8.77
N LEU A 48 8.73 -11.29 8.60
CA LEU A 48 8.30 -12.44 7.84
C LEU A 48 7.15 -13.18 8.53
N GLU A 49 7.21 -13.38 9.85
CA GLU A 49 6.12 -13.95 10.66
C GLU A 49 4.83 -13.12 10.55
N LEU A 50 4.93 -11.80 10.58
CA LEU A 50 3.78 -10.90 10.39
C LEU A 50 3.17 -11.05 8.99
N ALA A 51 4.02 -11.05 7.96
CA ALA A 51 3.56 -11.27 6.59
C ALA A 51 2.92 -12.66 6.44
N LEU A 52 3.50 -13.71 7.02
CA LEU A 52 2.96 -15.08 7.03
C LEU A 52 1.58 -15.17 7.71
N GLY A 53 1.38 -14.43 8.79
CA GLY A 53 0.11 -14.38 9.53
C GLY A 53 -0.98 -13.53 8.87
N ALA A 54 -0.64 -12.71 7.88
CA ALA A 54 -1.61 -11.89 7.18
C ALA A 54 -2.48 -12.70 6.21
N GLN A 55 -3.69 -12.20 5.94
CA GLN A 55 -4.56 -12.68 4.88
C GLN A 55 -3.82 -12.76 3.54
N LEU A 56 -4.10 -13.79 2.73
CA LEU A 56 -3.41 -14.00 1.46
C LEU A 56 -3.68 -12.87 0.47
N THR A 57 -4.87 -12.27 0.51
CA THR A 57 -5.17 -11.06 -0.28
C THR A 57 -4.43 -9.80 0.18
N ARG A 58 -3.96 -9.77 1.43
CA ARG A 58 -3.15 -8.66 1.98
C ARG A 58 -1.65 -8.86 1.84
N ARG A 59 -1.21 -10.06 1.42
CA ARG A 59 0.21 -10.44 1.34
C ARG A 59 1.06 -9.45 0.53
N SER A 60 0.52 -8.93 -0.57
CA SER A 60 1.20 -7.93 -1.38
C SER A 60 1.45 -6.62 -0.61
N ALA A 61 0.48 -6.18 0.20
CA ALA A 61 0.62 -4.97 1.02
C ALA A 61 1.66 -5.16 2.13
N GLU A 62 1.70 -6.33 2.78
CA GLU A 62 2.72 -6.65 3.79
C GLU A 62 4.13 -6.65 3.20
N LEU A 63 4.31 -7.25 2.02
CA LEU A 63 5.60 -7.26 1.33
C LEU A 63 6.00 -5.87 0.83
N ALA A 64 5.05 -5.07 0.35
CA ALA A 64 5.29 -3.67 0.02
C ALA A 64 5.75 -2.88 1.25
N ALA A 65 5.13 -3.11 2.41
CA ALA A 65 5.55 -2.49 3.67
C ALA A 65 6.97 -2.92 4.07
N ILE A 66 7.34 -4.19 3.89
CA ILE A 66 8.71 -4.68 4.11
C ILE A 66 9.71 -3.99 3.15
N ALA A 67 9.34 -3.76 1.88
CA ALA A 67 10.16 -3.01 0.94
C ALA A 67 10.39 -1.56 1.40
N ALA A 68 9.37 -0.92 1.96
CA ALA A 68 9.49 0.40 2.58
C ALA A 68 10.48 0.38 3.76
N LEU A 69 10.38 -0.61 4.65
CA LEU A 69 11.26 -0.75 5.81
C LEU A 69 12.71 -1.02 5.42
N LEU A 70 12.94 -1.80 4.36
CA LEU A 70 14.28 -2.01 3.79
C LEU A 70 14.90 -0.68 3.34
N VAL A 71 14.20 0.09 2.51
CA VAL A 71 14.72 1.37 1.98
C VAL A 71 14.84 2.41 3.09
N GLY A 72 13.84 2.50 3.97
CA GLY A 72 13.84 3.42 5.10
C GLY A 72 14.95 3.15 6.11
N THR A 73 15.23 1.88 6.42
CA THR A 73 16.37 1.53 7.30
C THR A 73 17.71 1.89 6.66
N ARG A 74 17.86 1.73 5.33
CA ARG A 74 19.07 2.17 4.60
C ARG A 74 19.26 3.69 4.66
N GLU A 75 18.17 4.46 4.67
CA GLU A 75 18.19 5.92 4.59
C GLU A 75 18.32 6.59 5.97
N LEU A 76 17.57 6.11 6.95
CA LEU A 76 17.54 6.66 8.32
C LEU A 76 18.57 6.02 9.25
N GLY A 77 19.12 4.87 8.86
CA GLY A 77 20.06 4.08 9.66
C GLY A 77 19.39 3.21 10.72
N GLU A 78 20.15 2.24 11.25
CA GLU A 78 19.65 1.26 12.22
C GLU A 78 19.08 1.88 13.50
N SER A 79 19.63 3.02 13.93
CA SER A 79 19.16 3.73 15.13
C SER A 79 17.67 4.09 15.07
N TRP A 80 17.09 4.22 13.87
CA TRP A 80 15.66 4.49 13.67
C TRP A 80 14.76 3.50 14.43
N TRP A 81 15.14 2.22 14.46
CA TRP A 81 14.37 1.17 15.13
C TRP A 81 14.20 1.40 16.64
N SER A 82 15.15 2.12 17.23
CA SER A 82 15.16 2.46 18.66
C SER A 82 14.67 3.88 18.97
N THR A 83 14.33 4.67 17.95
CA THR A 83 13.96 6.07 18.13
C THR A 83 12.64 6.20 18.89
N PRO A 84 12.62 6.93 20.03
CA PRO A 84 11.38 7.23 20.74
C PRO A 84 10.49 8.14 19.89
N ARG A 85 9.23 7.75 19.67
CA ARG A 85 8.28 8.51 18.82
C ARG A 85 7.46 9.57 19.58
N GLY A 86 7.84 9.87 20.82
CA GLY A 86 7.13 10.80 21.68
C GLY A 86 5.76 10.27 22.16
N GLY A 87 5.21 10.90 23.20
CA GLY A 87 3.92 10.50 23.76
C GLY A 87 3.92 9.08 24.34
N LYS A 88 2.87 8.29 24.03
CA LYS A 88 2.70 6.89 24.43
C LYS A 88 3.07 5.89 23.32
N LEU A 89 3.64 6.38 22.20
CA LEU A 89 4.00 5.52 21.08
C LEU A 89 5.31 4.78 21.37
N PRO A 90 5.34 3.45 21.24
CA PRO A 90 6.54 2.66 21.42
C PRO A 90 7.53 2.87 20.28
N ALA A 91 8.76 2.40 20.47
CA ALA A 91 9.76 2.39 19.40
C ALA A 91 9.36 1.41 18.28
N PRO A 92 9.80 1.63 17.03
CA PRO A 92 9.49 0.73 15.91
C PRO A 92 9.83 -0.75 16.18
N ASP A 93 10.93 -1.03 16.89
CA ASP A 93 11.35 -2.38 17.26
C ASP A 93 10.32 -3.10 18.16
N GLU A 94 9.70 -2.37 19.08
CA GLU A 94 8.67 -2.90 19.96
C GLU A 94 7.38 -3.20 19.20
N VAL A 95 7.01 -2.37 18.21
CA VAL A 95 5.85 -2.63 17.35
C VAL A 95 6.03 -3.92 16.55
N VAL A 96 7.18 -4.10 15.88
CA VAL A 96 7.47 -5.33 15.12
C VAL A 96 7.35 -6.56 16.00
N ARG A 97 7.88 -6.49 17.23
CA ARG A 97 7.86 -7.63 18.16
C ARG A 97 6.51 -7.94 18.76
N THR A 98 5.69 -6.91 19.03
CA THR A 98 4.39 -7.07 19.70
C THR A 98 3.25 -7.30 18.72
N ALA A 99 3.44 -6.97 17.43
CA ALA A 99 2.44 -7.08 16.38
C ALA A 99 1.17 -6.24 16.62
N VAL A 100 1.24 -5.21 17.48
CA VAL A 100 0.09 -4.38 17.82
C VAL A 100 0.11 -3.11 16.98
N ALA A 101 -0.88 -2.94 16.11
CA ALA A 101 -1.20 -1.63 15.53
C ALA A 101 -1.76 -0.71 16.61
N ILE A 102 -1.34 0.55 16.60
CA ILE A 102 -1.58 1.49 17.70
C ILE A 102 -2.46 2.63 17.20
N GLU A 103 -3.39 3.08 18.04
CA GLU A 103 -4.24 4.24 17.72
C GLU A 103 -3.40 5.46 17.28
N PRO A 104 -3.84 6.21 16.25
CA PRO A 104 -5.11 6.09 15.53
C PRO A 104 -5.10 5.14 14.31
N TRP A 105 -4.02 4.38 14.06
CA TRP A 105 -3.86 3.55 12.86
C TRP A 105 -4.41 2.12 12.99
N THR A 106 -5.52 1.93 13.72
CA THR A 106 -6.06 0.59 14.00
C THR A 106 -6.53 -0.16 12.74
N ASP A 107 -6.74 0.55 11.64
CA ASP A 107 -7.14 -0.03 10.36
C ASP A 107 -5.95 -0.60 9.55
N LEU A 108 -4.72 -0.26 9.95
CA LEU A 108 -3.48 -0.75 9.34
C LEU A 108 -2.95 -1.98 10.08
N THR A 109 -2.23 -2.84 9.37
CA THR A 109 -1.39 -3.85 10.02
C THR A 109 -0.16 -3.20 10.65
N ALA A 110 0.51 -3.93 11.55
CA ALA A 110 1.72 -3.44 12.19
C ALA A 110 2.81 -3.06 11.16
N LEU A 111 2.95 -3.83 10.07
CA LEU A 111 3.91 -3.54 9.01
C LEU A 111 3.51 -2.30 8.21
N GLU A 112 2.26 -2.14 7.83
CA GLU A 112 1.77 -0.95 7.12
C GLU A 112 1.96 0.32 7.96
N MET A 113 1.67 0.25 9.27
CA MET A 113 1.92 1.37 10.19
C MET A 113 3.40 1.74 10.25
N LEU A 114 4.29 0.74 10.36
CA LEU A 114 5.73 0.97 10.38
C LEU A 114 6.26 1.51 9.05
N ALA A 115 5.72 1.04 7.92
CA ALA A 115 6.03 1.58 6.59
C ALA A 115 5.61 3.05 6.48
N ALA A 116 4.46 3.43 7.04
CA ALA A 116 4.04 4.82 7.08
C ALA A 116 5.00 5.67 7.94
N TRP A 117 5.35 5.19 9.13
CA TRP A 117 6.27 5.88 10.03
C TRP A 117 7.65 6.10 9.43
N VAL A 118 8.25 5.07 8.82
CA VAL A 118 9.58 5.19 8.22
C VAL A 118 9.56 6.13 7.02
N SER A 119 8.44 6.16 6.29
CA SER A 119 8.25 7.03 5.13
C SER A 119 8.10 8.49 5.53
N ASP A 120 7.38 8.78 6.61
CA ASP A 120 7.22 10.13 7.15
C ASP A 120 8.53 10.65 7.76
N ASP A 121 9.24 9.83 8.52
CA ASP A 121 10.52 10.25 9.12
C ASP A 121 11.57 10.53 8.04
N ALA A 122 11.61 9.74 6.96
CA ALA A 122 12.47 10.00 5.80
C ALA A 122 12.08 11.29 5.07
N ALA A 123 10.77 11.54 4.88
CA ALA A 123 10.28 12.78 4.31
C ALA A 123 10.66 13.99 5.17
N ASP A 124 10.52 13.89 6.49
CA ASP A 124 10.85 14.95 7.44
C ASP A 124 12.35 15.23 7.50
N GLN A 125 13.20 14.21 7.43
CA GLN A 125 14.65 14.38 7.33
C GLN A 125 15.05 15.12 6.05
N MET A 126 14.36 14.83 4.93
CA MET A 126 14.73 15.40 3.62
C MET A 126 14.14 16.80 3.38
N TRP A 127 12.90 17.04 3.82
CA TRP A 127 12.13 18.24 3.46
C TRP A 127 11.67 19.06 4.66
N GLY A 128 11.94 18.59 5.88
CA GLY A 128 11.44 19.19 7.11
C GLY A 128 10.03 18.74 7.45
N ALA A 129 9.67 18.92 8.72
CA ALA A 129 8.34 18.57 9.23
C ALA A 129 7.25 19.40 8.54
N PRO A 130 6.12 18.77 8.15
CA PRO A 130 5.02 19.45 7.49
C PRO A 130 4.34 20.43 8.44
N VAL A 131 3.90 21.58 7.92
CA VAL A 131 3.13 22.56 8.72
C VAL A 131 1.67 22.16 8.89
N ALA A 132 1.17 21.27 8.04
CA ALA A 132 -0.20 20.78 8.04
C ALA A 132 -0.35 19.50 7.22
N GLN A 133 -1.48 18.80 7.43
CA GLN A 133 -1.96 17.74 6.54
C GLN A 133 -3.05 18.29 5.62
N VAL A 134 -3.03 17.90 4.35
CA VAL A 134 -4.03 18.29 3.34
C VAL A 134 -4.59 17.06 2.62
N ASP A 135 -5.90 17.03 2.42
CA ASP A 135 -6.55 16.03 1.57
C ASP A 135 -6.51 16.52 0.11
N LEU A 136 -5.86 15.76 -0.77
CA LEU A 136 -5.80 16.09 -2.20
C LEU A 136 -7.15 15.93 -2.90
N ASN A 137 -8.06 15.10 -2.36
CA ASN A 137 -9.42 14.89 -2.88
C ASN A 137 -10.40 15.99 -2.45
N SER A 138 -9.98 16.92 -1.59
CA SER A 138 -10.82 18.06 -1.20
C SER A 138 -11.20 18.90 -2.43
N TRP A 139 -12.48 19.27 -2.51
CA TRP A 139 -13.01 20.17 -3.54
C TRP A 139 -12.57 21.63 -3.33
N GLN A 140 -12.02 21.97 -2.17
CA GLN A 140 -11.51 23.31 -1.90
C GLN A 140 -10.25 23.58 -2.73
N ALA A 141 -10.28 24.62 -3.58
CA ALA A 141 -9.14 24.95 -4.45
C ALA A 141 -7.98 25.61 -3.68
N GLU A 142 -8.29 26.35 -2.62
CA GLU A 142 -7.37 27.21 -1.87
C GLU A 142 -7.61 27.03 -0.37
N ASP A 143 -6.65 27.43 0.47
CA ASP A 143 -6.83 27.55 1.92
C ASP A 143 -7.22 26.25 2.64
N ARG A 144 -6.65 25.12 2.20
CA ARG A 144 -6.93 23.79 2.77
C ARG A 144 -6.43 23.58 4.20
N PHE A 145 -5.65 24.50 4.73
CA PHE A 145 -5.12 24.46 6.09
C PHE A 145 -4.89 25.87 6.64
N GLY A 146 -4.88 26.01 7.97
CA GLY A 146 -4.57 27.26 8.63
C GLY A 146 -3.08 27.60 8.51
N LEU A 147 -2.77 28.83 8.10
CA LEU A 147 -1.40 29.29 8.01
C LEU A 147 -0.75 29.41 9.40
N PRO A 148 0.50 28.94 9.59
CA PRO A 148 1.22 29.18 10.82
C PRO A 148 1.51 30.69 11.01
N PRO A 149 1.71 31.15 12.25
CA PRO A 149 1.97 32.56 12.52
C PRO A 149 3.30 33.01 11.90
N GLY A 150 3.34 34.27 11.45
CA GLY A 150 4.57 34.91 10.95
C GLY A 150 4.95 34.57 9.50
N VAL A 151 4.09 33.85 8.77
CA VAL A 151 4.32 33.58 7.35
C VAL A 151 4.23 34.84 6.49
N LYS A 152 4.92 34.81 5.33
CA LYS A 152 4.98 35.94 4.40
C LYS A 152 4.44 35.57 3.02
N PRO A 153 3.84 36.50 2.26
CA PRO A 153 3.51 36.27 0.86
C PRO A 153 4.70 35.71 0.07
N GLY A 154 4.45 34.72 -0.77
CA GLY A 154 5.44 34.01 -1.57
C GLY A 154 6.23 32.92 -0.82
N GLN A 155 6.08 32.81 0.51
CA GLN A 155 6.73 31.75 1.28
C GLN A 155 6.19 30.38 0.86
N ARG A 156 7.09 29.40 0.72
CA ARG A 156 6.73 27.99 0.50
C ARG A 156 6.71 27.27 1.84
N LEU A 157 5.63 26.55 2.09
CA LEU A 157 5.41 25.73 3.27
C LEU A 157 5.28 24.29 2.83
N VAL A 158 5.94 23.36 3.52
CA VAL A 158 5.79 21.93 3.23
C VAL A 158 4.54 21.42 3.94
N VAL A 159 3.67 20.72 3.22
CA VAL A 159 2.50 20.03 3.77
C VAL A 159 2.57 18.53 3.47
N HIS A 160 1.90 17.76 4.31
CA HIS A 160 1.72 16.31 4.19
C HIS A 160 0.41 16.03 3.46
N PHE A 161 0.38 15.05 2.56
CA PHE A 161 -0.88 14.58 1.99
C PHE A 161 -1.12 13.07 2.08
N ASP A 162 -0.06 12.28 2.24
CA ASP A 162 -0.09 10.83 2.45
C ASP A 162 1.22 10.40 3.15
N ALA A 163 1.31 9.16 3.62
CA ALA A 163 2.52 8.64 4.28
C ALA A 163 3.78 8.86 3.41
N GLY A 164 4.73 9.64 3.94
CA GLY A 164 5.94 10.05 3.21
C GLY A 164 5.71 10.98 2.01
N GLY A 165 4.46 11.34 1.70
CA GLY A 165 4.08 12.26 0.65
C GLY A 165 4.16 13.71 1.12
N ARG A 166 4.84 14.57 0.35
CA ARG A 166 4.95 16.01 0.61
C ARG A 166 4.59 16.84 -0.61
N LEU A 167 4.05 18.01 -0.34
CA LEU A 167 3.69 19.01 -1.33
C LEU A 167 4.04 20.40 -0.78
N ASP A 168 4.40 21.33 -1.63
CA ASP A 168 4.56 22.72 -1.20
C ASP A 168 3.22 23.47 -1.32
N ALA A 169 2.93 24.30 -0.34
CA ALA A 169 1.90 25.31 -0.37
C ALA A 169 2.56 26.69 -0.43
N VAL A 170 2.15 27.51 -1.39
CA VAL A 170 2.64 28.88 -1.54
C VAL A 170 1.68 29.82 -0.82
N VAL A 171 2.22 30.62 0.09
CA VAL A 171 1.45 31.65 0.79
C VAL A 171 1.12 32.76 -0.20
N ALA A 172 -0.17 33.01 -0.41
CA ALA A 172 -0.67 34.03 -1.31
C ALA A 172 -1.37 35.14 -0.52
N ARG A 173 -1.33 36.37 -1.05
CA ARG A 173 -2.19 37.44 -0.55
C ARG A 173 -3.49 37.43 -1.35
N ARG A 174 -4.61 37.40 -0.64
CA ARG A 174 -5.96 37.43 -1.20
C ARG A 174 -6.38 38.87 -1.53
N ALA A 175 -7.53 39.02 -2.18
CA ALA A 175 -8.04 40.32 -2.62
C ALA A 175 -8.48 41.24 -1.47
N ASP A 176 -8.79 40.66 -0.31
CA ASP A 176 -9.14 41.33 0.95
C ASP A 176 -7.91 41.64 1.84
N GLU A 177 -6.70 41.50 1.29
CA GLU A 177 -5.40 41.63 1.98
C GLU A 177 -5.11 40.54 3.02
N GLU A 178 -6.00 39.56 3.23
CA GLU A 178 -5.71 38.40 4.08
C GLU A 178 -4.71 37.45 3.41
N LEU A 179 -4.01 36.67 4.24
CA LEU A 179 -3.08 35.65 3.76
C LEU A 179 -3.80 34.30 3.64
N GLY A 180 -3.55 33.62 2.53
CA GLY A 180 -4.00 32.28 2.26
C GLY A 180 -2.87 31.37 1.74
N SER A 181 -3.19 30.12 1.42
CA SER A 181 -2.32 29.12 0.82
C SER A 181 -2.88 28.56 -0.47
N ASN A 182 -1.99 28.35 -1.45
CA ASN A 182 -2.30 27.63 -2.69
C ASN A 182 -1.37 26.42 -2.80
N LEU A 183 -1.93 25.24 -3.06
CA LEU A 183 -1.14 24.04 -3.26
C LEU A 183 -0.40 24.08 -4.61
N ASP A 184 0.89 23.81 -4.59
CA ASP A 184 1.72 23.68 -5.79
C ASP A 184 1.82 22.21 -6.19
N PHE A 185 0.83 21.72 -6.94
CA PHE A 185 0.76 20.33 -7.42
C PHE A 185 1.99 19.87 -8.22
N GLN A 186 2.79 20.79 -8.77
CA GLN A 186 4.03 20.42 -9.48
C GLN A 186 5.16 20.02 -8.53
N SER A 187 5.03 20.35 -7.24
CA SER A 187 6.00 19.98 -6.20
C SER A 187 5.68 18.67 -5.47
N LEU A 188 4.67 17.92 -5.95
CA LEU A 188 4.27 16.64 -5.37
C LEU A 188 5.42 15.65 -5.42
N ARG A 189 5.72 15.04 -4.28
CA ARG A 189 6.85 14.13 -4.11
C ARG A 189 6.59 13.12 -3.00
N TYR A 190 7.22 11.96 -3.10
CA TYR A 190 7.19 10.90 -2.09
C TYR A 190 8.61 10.59 -1.62
N SER A 191 8.76 10.32 -0.33
CA SER A 191 10.01 9.82 0.22
C SER A 191 10.36 8.48 -0.43
N ARG A 192 11.66 8.12 -0.47
CA ARG A 192 12.09 6.87 -1.11
C ARG A 192 11.46 5.62 -0.47
N PRO A 193 11.22 5.53 0.85
CA PRO A 193 10.50 4.40 1.44
C PRO A 193 9.06 4.30 0.95
N ALA A 194 8.34 5.42 0.84
CA ALA A 194 7.00 5.45 0.26
C ALA A 194 7.03 5.03 -1.22
N GLU A 195 8.03 5.52 -1.97
CA GLU A 195 8.25 5.11 -3.37
C GLU A 195 8.49 3.60 -3.50
N ALA A 196 9.29 3.02 -2.60
CA ALA A 196 9.54 1.58 -2.56
C ALA A 196 8.25 0.79 -2.27
N GLN A 197 7.43 1.26 -1.32
CA GLN A 197 6.17 0.61 -0.97
C GLN A 197 5.23 0.51 -2.17
N TRP A 198 4.81 1.65 -2.74
CA TRP A 198 3.83 1.62 -3.82
C TRP A 198 4.41 0.98 -5.09
N SER A 199 5.69 1.22 -5.39
CA SER A 199 6.31 0.65 -6.59
C SER A 199 6.44 -0.87 -6.49
N TRP A 200 6.77 -1.41 -5.31
CA TRP A 200 6.79 -2.86 -5.12
C TRP A 200 5.41 -3.46 -5.32
N GLY A 201 4.36 -2.90 -4.69
CA GLY A 201 2.99 -3.39 -4.82
C GLY A 201 2.49 -3.37 -6.27
N VAL A 202 2.80 -2.31 -7.04
CA VAL A 202 2.42 -2.19 -8.45
C VAL A 202 3.24 -3.14 -9.34
N ALA A 203 4.55 -3.26 -9.10
CA ALA A 203 5.43 -4.06 -9.95
C ALA A 203 5.29 -5.57 -9.71
N ALA A 204 5.09 -5.98 -8.46
CA ALA A 204 4.94 -7.37 -8.05
C ALA A 204 3.49 -7.86 -8.18
N GLY A 205 2.50 -6.95 -8.20
CA GLY A 205 1.09 -7.28 -8.31
C GLY A 205 0.50 -7.85 -7.02
N LEU A 206 -0.72 -8.41 -7.11
CA LEU A 206 -1.42 -8.95 -5.94
C LEU A 206 -0.85 -10.30 -5.51
N GLY A 207 -0.25 -11.05 -6.43
CA GLY A 207 0.37 -12.35 -6.19
C GLY A 207 0.09 -13.36 -7.30
N PRO A 208 0.39 -14.64 -7.09
CA PRO A 208 0.75 -15.27 -5.82
C PRO A 208 2.16 -14.90 -5.31
N HIS A 209 2.29 -14.66 -3.99
CA HIS A 209 3.53 -14.31 -3.31
C HIS A 209 3.93 -15.36 -2.28
N ARG A 210 4.61 -16.42 -2.72
CA ARG A 210 5.09 -17.48 -1.82
C ARG A 210 6.18 -16.95 -0.90
N LEU A 211 6.05 -17.21 0.39
CA LEU A 211 7.05 -16.84 1.40
C LEU A 211 7.93 -18.03 1.78
N PRO A 212 9.20 -17.78 2.19
CA PRO A 212 10.06 -18.83 2.72
C PRO A 212 9.41 -19.57 3.90
N GLY A 213 9.47 -20.90 3.88
CA GLY A 213 8.93 -21.76 4.95
C GLY A 213 7.47 -22.20 4.79
N GLU A 214 6.75 -21.72 3.77
CA GLU A 214 5.37 -22.16 3.51
C GLU A 214 5.34 -23.59 2.94
N SER A 215 4.83 -24.54 3.72
CA SER A 215 4.56 -25.91 3.29
C SER A 215 3.33 -26.46 4.02
N PRO A 216 2.22 -26.79 3.31
CA PRO A 216 2.04 -26.73 1.86
C PRO A 216 1.93 -25.29 1.30
N ASP A 217 2.05 -25.14 -0.03
CA ASP A 217 1.85 -23.86 -0.74
C ASP A 217 0.39 -23.36 -0.57
N PRO A 218 0.15 -22.22 0.08
CA PRO A 218 -1.20 -21.73 0.33
C PRO A 218 -1.95 -21.35 -0.96
N TYR A 219 -1.22 -21.00 -2.02
CA TYR A 219 -1.81 -20.66 -3.32
C TYR A 219 -2.19 -21.88 -4.16
N ALA A 220 -1.65 -23.06 -3.83
CA ALA A 220 -1.99 -24.32 -4.48
C ALA A 220 -3.26 -24.98 -3.93
N ARG A 221 -3.83 -24.42 -2.84
CA ARG A 221 -5.06 -24.89 -2.22
C ARG A 221 -6.22 -24.85 -3.22
N GLU A 222 -6.99 -25.93 -3.29
CA GLU A 222 -8.17 -26.02 -4.15
C GLU A 222 -9.31 -25.13 -3.62
N VAL A 223 -10.06 -24.54 -4.55
CA VAL A 223 -11.23 -23.71 -4.22
C VAL A 223 -12.54 -24.44 -4.54
N PRO A 224 -13.63 -24.25 -3.76
CA PRO A 224 -14.91 -24.90 -4.04
C PRO A 224 -15.48 -24.48 -5.39
N ALA A 225 -15.80 -25.47 -6.24
CA ALA A 225 -16.28 -25.24 -7.60
C ALA A 225 -17.56 -24.39 -7.66
N GLU A 226 -18.47 -24.56 -6.69
CA GLU A 226 -19.71 -23.78 -6.62
C GLU A 226 -19.45 -22.29 -6.36
N ALA A 227 -18.56 -21.96 -5.43
CA ALA A 227 -18.17 -20.57 -5.14
C ALA A 227 -17.51 -19.93 -6.36
N VAL A 228 -16.63 -20.68 -7.04
CA VAL A 228 -15.99 -20.25 -8.29
C VAL A 228 -17.03 -19.97 -9.37
N GLU A 229 -18.00 -20.86 -9.56
CA GLU A 229 -19.04 -20.70 -10.57
C GLU A 229 -19.86 -19.44 -10.34
N ILE A 230 -20.31 -19.19 -9.10
CA ILE A 230 -21.06 -17.99 -8.73
C ILE A 230 -20.24 -16.72 -9.02
N LEU A 231 -19.00 -16.66 -8.55
CA LEU A 231 -18.13 -15.48 -8.70
C LEU A 231 -17.76 -15.20 -10.16
N ARG A 232 -17.44 -16.24 -10.93
CA ARG A 232 -17.09 -16.12 -12.34
C ARG A 232 -18.30 -15.75 -13.19
N SER A 233 -19.43 -16.44 -13.00
CA SER A 233 -20.67 -16.13 -13.71
C SER A 233 -21.14 -14.70 -13.43
N TRP A 234 -21.06 -14.24 -12.17
CA TRP A 234 -21.35 -12.84 -11.84
C TRP A 234 -20.42 -11.88 -12.60
N ALA A 235 -19.09 -12.10 -12.56
CA ALA A 235 -18.14 -11.22 -13.22
C ALA A 235 -18.33 -11.16 -14.74
N THR A 236 -18.62 -12.29 -15.38
CA THR A 236 -18.93 -12.35 -16.82
C THR A 236 -20.19 -11.57 -17.15
N ARG A 237 -21.27 -11.73 -16.36
CA ARG A 237 -22.51 -10.92 -16.55
C ARG A 237 -22.25 -9.43 -16.44
N HIS A 238 -21.28 -9.01 -15.62
CA HIS A 238 -20.91 -7.61 -15.41
C HIS A 238 -19.77 -7.13 -16.34
N GLY A 239 -19.41 -7.92 -17.35
CA GLY A 239 -18.51 -7.50 -18.43
C GLY A 239 -17.02 -7.72 -18.16
N ALA A 240 -16.64 -8.68 -17.30
CA ALA A 240 -15.27 -9.22 -17.33
C ALA A 240 -15.09 -10.16 -18.52
N SER A 241 -13.98 -10.01 -19.24
CA SER A 241 -13.65 -10.87 -20.39
C SER A 241 -13.05 -12.22 -19.92
N PRO A 242 -13.08 -13.26 -20.78
CA PRO A 242 -12.41 -14.53 -20.51
C PRO A 242 -10.92 -14.37 -20.19
N GLU A 243 -10.23 -13.43 -20.85
CA GLU A 243 -8.81 -13.15 -20.61
C GLU A 243 -8.57 -12.56 -19.21
N GLN A 244 -9.48 -11.71 -18.73
CA GLN A 244 -9.39 -11.14 -17.38
C GLN A 244 -9.60 -12.22 -16.32
N LEU A 245 -10.63 -13.06 -16.50
CA LEU A 245 -10.95 -14.13 -15.57
C LEU A 245 -9.95 -15.30 -15.64
N GLY A 246 -9.28 -15.50 -16.77
CA GLY A 246 -8.49 -16.69 -17.04
C GLY A 246 -9.36 -17.93 -17.32
N GLU A 247 -8.76 -18.99 -17.85
CA GLU A 247 -9.49 -20.17 -18.36
C GLU A 247 -10.30 -20.89 -17.27
N ARG A 248 -9.72 -21.05 -16.08
CA ARG A 248 -10.33 -21.75 -14.93
C ARG A 248 -9.83 -21.19 -13.61
N TRP A 249 -10.62 -21.31 -12.55
CA TRP A 249 -10.16 -21.16 -11.17
C TRP A 249 -10.25 -22.49 -10.46
N ALA A 250 -9.11 -23.19 -10.36
CA ALA A 250 -9.02 -24.45 -9.61
C ALA A 250 -8.37 -24.24 -8.24
N THR A 251 -7.52 -23.23 -8.14
CA THR A 251 -6.73 -22.92 -6.94
C THR A 251 -6.91 -21.49 -6.46
N VAL A 252 -6.53 -21.23 -5.21
CA VAL A 252 -6.45 -19.87 -4.64
C VAL A 252 -5.62 -18.94 -5.51
N GLY A 253 -4.47 -19.42 -6.02
CA GLY A 253 -3.60 -18.65 -6.90
C GLY A 253 -4.30 -18.19 -8.19
N ASP A 254 -5.18 -19.02 -8.75
CA ASP A 254 -5.96 -18.65 -9.93
C ASP A 254 -6.93 -17.49 -9.65
N VAL A 255 -7.57 -17.52 -8.47
CA VAL A 255 -8.50 -16.47 -8.03
C VAL A 255 -7.75 -15.16 -7.79
N VAL A 256 -6.59 -15.20 -7.11
CA VAL A 256 -5.73 -14.03 -6.87
C VAL A 256 -5.30 -13.39 -8.19
N ALA A 257 -4.83 -14.19 -9.14
CA ALA A 257 -4.42 -13.68 -10.45
C ALA A 257 -5.59 -13.04 -11.21
N ALA A 258 -6.81 -13.56 -11.05
CA ALA A 258 -7.99 -12.98 -11.68
C ALA A 258 -8.44 -11.67 -11.02
N ILE A 259 -8.37 -11.56 -9.67
CA ILE A 259 -8.65 -10.31 -8.96
C ILE A 259 -7.78 -9.18 -9.51
N GLU A 260 -6.49 -9.44 -9.70
CA GLU A 260 -5.55 -8.46 -10.27
C GLU A 260 -5.92 -8.07 -11.71
N ARG A 261 -6.20 -9.05 -12.58
CA ARG A 261 -6.49 -8.79 -14.01
C ARG A 261 -7.81 -8.08 -14.27
N VAL A 262 -8.81 -8.29 -13.41
CA VAL A 262 -10.15 -7.71 -13.55
C VAL A 262 -10.15 -6.20 -13.31
N ASP A 263 -9.17 -5.69 -12.56
CA ASP A 263 -8.96 -4.27 -12.25
C ASP A 263 -10.23 -3.60 -11.70
N TRP A 264 -10.79 -4.24 -10.67
CA TRP A 264 -12.13 -3.98 -10.14
C TRP A 264 -12.31 -2.56 -9.58
N MET A 265 -11.23 -1.93 -9.08
CA MET A 265 -11.26 -0.60 -8.45
C MET A 265 -11.69 0.52 -9.41
N TRP A 266 -11.54 0.31 -10.72
CA TRP A 266 -11.91 1.30 -11.73
C TRP A 266 -13.26 1.03 -12.39
N ARG A 267 -14.05 0.13 -11.80
CA ARG A 267 -15.38 -0.25 -12.28
C ARG A 267 -16.47 0.35 -11.39
N SER A 268 -17.73 -0.06 -11.58
CA SER A 268 -18.84 0.38 -10.72
C SER A 268 -18.65 -0.09 -9.29
N GLY A 269 -19.30 0.59 -8.32
CA GLY A 269 -19.22 0.24 -6.90
C GLY A 269 -19.66 -1.20 -6.57
N GLU A 270 -20.43 -1.85 -7.44
CA GLU A 270 -20.85 -3.26 -7.31
C GLU A 270 -19.67 -4.23 -7.37
N TRP A 271 -18.60 -3.86 -8.09
CA TRP A 271 -17.37 -4.66 -8.17
C TRP A 271 -16.65 -4.77 -6.83
N PHE A 272 -16.88 -3.84 -5.91
CA PHE A 272 -16.41 -3.96 -4.53
C PHE A 272 -17.08 -5.15 -3.81
N GLY A 273 -18.37 -5.41 -4.09
CA GLY A 273 -19.09 -6.59 -3.59
C GLY A 273 -18.45 -7.89 -4.10
N TRP A 274 -18.18 -7.96 -5.39
CA TRP A 274 -17.48 -9.10 -6.01
C TRP A 274 -16.07 -9.30 -5.44
N TRP A 275 -15.28 -8.23 -5.32
CA TRP A 275 -13.94 -8.30 -4.74
C TRP A 275 -13.96 -8.83 -3.31
N ARG A 276 -14.93 -8.42 -2.48
CA ARG A 276 -15.10 -8.97 -1.12
C ARG A 276 -15.45 -10.46 -1.15
N GLY A 277 -16.25 -10.92 -2.11
CA GLY A 277 -16.56 -12.34 -2.28
C GLY A 277 -15.34 -13.16 -2.72
N ALA A 278 -14.60 -12.69 -3.72
CA ALA A 278 -13.38 -13.33 -4.20
C ALA A 278 -12.28 -13.34 -3.11
N SER A 279 -12.15 -12.25 -2.35
CA SER A 279 -11.20 -12.17 -1.23
C SER A 279 -11.60 -13.10 -0.09
N ALA A 280 -12.89 -13.16 0.25
CA ALA A 280 -13.40 -14.10 1.25
C ALA A 280 -13.11 -15.57 0.87
N LEU A 281 -13.15 -15.90 -0.43
CA LEU A 281 -12.77 -17.23 -0.94
C LEU A 281 -11.27 -17.50 -0.78
N VAL A 282 -10.43 -16.52 -1.15
CA VAL A 282 -8.96 -16.61 -1.01
C VAL A 282 -8.53 -16.73 0.46
N ASP A 283 -9.17 -15.99 1.35
CA ASP A 283 -8.78 -15.89 2.76
C ASP A 283 -9.52 -16.87 3.70
N GLU A 284 -10.34 -17.78 3.15
CA GLU A 284 -11.18 -18.72 3.93
C GLU A 284 -12.08 -18.03 4.97
N SER A 285 -12.64 -16.88 4.60
CA SER A 285 -13.46 -16.10 5.50
C SER A 285 -14.79 -16.79 5.80
N ALA A 286 -15.18 -16.81 7.08
CA ALA A 286 -16.51 -17.27 7.51
C ALA A 286 -17.68 -16.49 6.88
N TYR A 287 -17.42 -15.32 6.30
CA TYR A 287 -18.41 -14.52 5.58
C TYR A 287 -18.63 -14.95 4.13
N LEU A 288 -17.85 -15.90 3.60
CA LEU A 288 -17.96 -16.33 2.20
C LEU A 288 -19.41 -16.73 1.82
N PRO A 289 -20.17 -17.54 2.59
CA PRO A 289 -21.53 -17.91 2.22
C PRO A 289 -22.45 -16.70 2.01
N TYR A 290 -22.39 -15.73 2.93
CA TYR A 290 -23.15 -14.49 2.82
C TYR A 290 -22.79 -13.67 1.57
N ARG A 291 -21.49 -13.60 1.22
CA ARG A 291 -21.04 -12.91 0.00
C ARG A 291 -21.51 -13.61 -1.27
N LEU A 292 -21.55 -14.94 -1.27
CA LEU A 292 -22.04 -15.69 -2.41
C LEU A 292 -23.56 -15.53 -2.58
N GLU A 293 -24.32 -15.50 -1.49
CA GLU A 293 -25.77 -15.22 -1.51
C GLU A 293 -26.06 -13.82 -2.08
N GLU A 294 -25.32 -12.78 -1.64
CA GLU A 294 -25.44 -11.41 -2.17
C GLU A 294 -25.24 -11.37 -3.70
N LEU A 295 -24.26 -12.11 -4.22
CA LEU A 295 -23.92 -12.13 -5.65
C LEU A 295 -24.82 -13.06 -6.48
N ALA A 296 -25.42 -14.08 -5.88
CA ALA A 296 -26.35 -14.98 -6.55
C ALA A 296 -27.76 -14.38 -6.68
N GLY A 297 -28.15 -13.50 -5.75
CA GLY A 297 -29.47 -12.85 -5.74
C GLY A 297 -29.60 -11.60 -6.61
N GLY A 298 -28.49 -11.07 -7.14
CA GLY A 298 -28.43 -9.90 -8.04
C GLY A 298 -28.17 -10.27 -9.50
#